data_AF-A0A6A4E793-F1
#
_entry.id   AF-A0A6A4E793-F1
#
_cell.length_a   1.000
_cell.length_b   1.000
_cell.length_c   1.000
_cell.angle_alpha   90.00
_cell.angle_beta   90.00
_cell.angle_gamma   90.00
#
_symmetry.space_group_name_H-M   'P 1'
#
loop_
_entity.id
_entity.type
_entity.pdbx_description
1 polymer ?
#
loop_
_entity_poly.entity_id
_entity_poly.type
_entity_poly.pdbx_seq_one_letter_code
_entity_poly.pdbx_strand_id
1 'polypeptide(L)'
;MLSILPETDNDGRADARHLQVSLQISSVVFALQSENAAANTRPSKIRCRVYRHRAEQPDVIALEVSAAVEHCFGAACEDGIFLGLQGQRIAPYSPGDIFSTQCSLASNVAGELVLKDAQYSFAEQ
;
A
#
# COMPACT_ATOMS: atom_id res chain seq x y z
N MET A 1 -8.14 0.23 -10.05
CA MET A 1 -9.35 0.77 -9.37
C MET A 1 -10.31 -0.40 -9.25
N LEU A 2 -10.61 -0.85 -8.03
CA LEU A 2 -11.60 -1.91 -7.81
C LEU A 2 -12.92 -1.25 -7.39
N SER A 3 -14.03 -1.66 -8.01
CA SER A 3 -15.38 -1.22 -7.67
C SER A 3 -16.14 -2.41 -7.11
N ILE A 4 -16.72 -2.26 -5.93
CA ILE A 4 -17.55 -3.32 -5.31
C ILE A 4 -18.99 -3.09 -5.73
N LEU A 5 -19.50 -3.96 -6.59
CA LEU A 5 -20.88 -3.89 -7.07
C LEU A 5 -21.85 -4.30 -5.96
N PRO A 6 -23.04 -3.69 -5.87
CA PRO A 6 -24.07 -4.14 -4.96
C PRO A 6 -24.52 -5.55 -5.31
N GLU A 7 -24.52 -6.44 -4.33
CA GLU A 7 -25.40 -7.61 -4.37
C GLU A 7 -26.83 -7.10 -4.26
N THR A 8 -27.64 -7.42 -5.27
CA THR A 8 -29.10 -7.35 -5.18
C THR A 8 -29.57 -8.35 -4.13
N ASP A 9 -29.74 -7.91 -2.88
CA ASP A 9 -30.72 -8.53 -2.02
C ASP A 9 -31.34 -7.57 -1.01
N ASN A 10 -32.58 -7.92 -0.69
CA ASN A 10 -33.64 -7.14 -0.06
C ASN A 10 -33.38 -6.70 1.39
N ASP A 11 -34.24 -5.76 1.79
CA ASP A 11 -34.51 -5.25 3.14
C ASP A 11 -33.55 -4.20 3.70
N GLY A 12 -34.09 -2.98 3.85
CA GLY A 12 -33.44 -1.75 4.28
C GLY A 12 -32.95 -1.73 5.73
N ARG A 13 -32.14 -2.72 6.13
CA ARG A 13 -31.20 -2.58 7.23
C ARG A 13 -29.83 -2.22 6.64
N ALA A 14 -29.26 -1.13 7.15
CA ALA A 14 -27.86 -0.81 6.94
C ALA A 14 -27.01 -1.86 7.67
N ASP A 15 -26.89 -3.06 7.09
CA ASP A 15 -25.92 -4.04 7.55
C ASP A 15 -24.54 -3.43 7.37
N ALA A 16 -23.83 -3.29 8.48
CA ALA A 16 -22.43 -2.90 8.45
C ALA A 16 -21.64 -4.03 7.80
N ARG A 17 -21.51 -3.97 6.47
CA ARG A 17 -20.70 -4.93 5.72
C ARG A 17 -19.22 -4.66 6.02
N HIS A 18 -18.47 -5.73 6.21
CA HIS A 18 -17.04 -5.66 6.53
C HIS A 18 -16.22 -6.28 5.41
N LEU A 19 -15.12 -5.63 5.09
CA LEU A 19 -14.17 -6.09 4.09
C LEU A 19 -12.81 -6.26 4.77
N GLN A 20 -12.24 -7.44 4.63
CA GLN A 20 -10.84 -7.67 4.93
C GLN A 20 -9.99 -7.10 3.79
N VAL A 21 -9.29 -6.00 4.08
CA VAL A 21 -8.36 -5.36 3.16
C VAL A 21 -6.96 -5.85 3.51
N SER A 22 -6.24 -6.40 2.52
CA SER A 22 -4.85 -6.83 2.69
C SER A 22 -3.95 -6.22 1.62
N LEU A 23 -2.76 -5.80 2.04
CA LEU A 23 -1.69 -5.32 1.18
C LEU A 23 -0.44 -6.12 1.49
N GLN A 24 0.16 -6.70 0.46
CA GLN A 24 1.46 -7.35 0.54
C GLN A 24 2.35 -6.83 -0.60
N ILE A 25 3.55 -6.37 -0.27
CA ILE A 25 4.60 -6.03 -1.23
C ILE A 25 5.81 -6.83 -0.79
N SER A 26 6.22 -7.78 -1.62
CA SER A 26 7.24 -8.75 -1.22
C SER A 26 8.64 -8.13 -1.17
N SER A 27 8.94 -7.16 -2.04
CA SER A 27 10.23 -6.45 -2.02
C SER A 27 10.04 -4.96 -2.25
N VAL A 28 10.68 -4.16 -1.38
CA VAL A 28 10.77 -2.70 -1.46
C VAL A 28 12.24 -2.32 -1.43
N VAL A 29 12.71 -1.69 -2.51
CA VAL A 29 14.11 -1.26 -2.63
C VAL A 29 14.17 0.19 -3.06
N PHE A 30 15.08 0.95 -2.44
CA PHE A 30 15.43 2.28 -2.94
C PHE A 30 16.81 2.24 -3.59
N ALA A 31 16.81 2.17 -4.92
CA ALA A 31 18.01 2.10 -5.74
C ALA A 31 18.63 3.49 -5.87
N LEU A 32 19.83 3.64 -5.33
CA LEU A 32 20.57 4.90 -5.34
C LEU A 32 21.49 5.00 -6.56
N GLN A 33 21.69 6.22 -7.06
CA GLN A 33 22.56 6.47 -8.22
C GLN A 33 24.06 6.51 -7.88
N SER A 34 24.45 6.63 -6.60
CA SER A 34 25.85 6.65 -6.18
C SER A 34 26.06 6.10 -4.77
N GLU A 35 27.23 5.51 -4.53
CA GLU A 35 27.66 5.01 -3.21
C GLU A 35 27.79 6.15 -2.17
N ASN A 36 28.26 7.33 -2.62
CA ASN A 36 28.32 8.52 -1.77
C ASN A 36 26.93 9.00 -1.32
N ALA A 37 25.88 8.72 -2.09
CA ALA A 37 24.51 8.96 -1.66
C ALA A 37 24.14 8.00 -0.52
N ALA A 38 24.48 6.71 -0.65
CA ALA A 38 24.21 5.69 0.37
C ALA A 38 24.80 6.08 1.73
N ALA A 39 26.06 6.53 1.76
CA ALA A 39 26.76 6.94 2.99
C ALA A 39 26.12 8.15 3.71
N ASN A 40 25.40 9.01 2.99
CA ASN A 40 24.72 10.18 3.54
C ASN A 40 23.21 9.96 3.75
N THR A 41 22.73 8.73 3.55
CA THR A 41 21.30 8.45 3.59
C THR A 41 20.81 8.32 5.02
N ARG A 42 19.75 9.06 5.36
CA ARG A 42 19.02 8.81 6.60
C ARG A 42 18.07 7.63 6.40
N PRO A 43 17.74 6.87 7.45
CA PRO A 43 16.72 5.82 7.37
C PRO A 43 15.47 6.35 6.67
N SER A 44 15.15 5.76 5.52
CA SER A 44 13.97 6.15 4.73
C SER A 44 12.79 5.28 5.14
N LYS A 45 11.59 5.83 5.03
CA LYS A 45 10.37 5.11 5.40
C LYS A 45 9.38 5.15 4.25
N ILE A 46 8.93 3.98 3.83
CA ILE A 46 7.80 3.85 2.91
C ILE A 46 6.51 3.79 3.72
N ARG A 47 5.47 4.45 3.21
CA ARG A 47 4.12 4.39 3.72
C ARG A 47 3.18 4.09 2.58
N CYS A 48 2.42 3.01 2.69
CA CYS A 48 1.36 2.68 1.74
C CYS A 48 0.01 2.77 2.44
N ARG A 49 -0.94 3.40 1.76
CA ARG A 49 -2.31 3.62 2.24
C ARG A 49 -3.29 3.07 1.23
N VAL A 50 -4.28 2.36 1.72
CA VAL A 50 -5.48 2.02 0.96
C VAL A 50 -6.57 3.01 1.33
N TYR A 51 -6.99 3.81 0.36
CA TYR A 51 -8.07 4.77 0.49
C TYR A 51 -9.38 4.13 0.05
N ARG A 52 -10.44 4.44 0.78
CA ARG A 52 -11.82 4.15 0.43
C ARG A 52 -12.48 5.45 -0.01
N HIS A 53 -12.93 5.48 -1.26
CA HIS A 53 -13.64 6.57 -1.88
C HIS A 53 -15.12 6.25 -1.91
N ARG A 54 -15.94 7.23 -1.52
CA ARG A 54 -17.39 7.16 -1.60
C ARG A 54 -17.89 8.48 -2.18
N ALA A 55 -18.87 8.39 -3.07
CA ALA A 55 -19.50 9.57 -3.63
C ALA A 55 -19.96 10.50 -2.51
N GLU A 56 -19.64 11.79 -2.64
CA GLU A 56 -20.09 12.85 -1.72
C GLU A 56 -19.58 12.74 -0.28
N GLN A 57 -18.62 11.86 0.02
CA GLN A 57 -17.96 11.75 1.32
C GLN A 57 -16.44 11.95 1.20
N PRO A 58 -15.78 12.44 2.26
CA PRO A 58 -14.33 12.53 2.27
C PRO A 58 -13.69 11.15 2.22
N ASP A 59 -12.56 11.05 1.54
CA ASP A 59 -11.75 9.83 1.48
C ASP A 59 -11.31 9.38 2.87
N VAL A 60 -11.43 8.08 3.13
CA VAL A 60 -11.05 7.46 4.41
C VAL A 60 -9.91 6.46 4.20
N ILE A 61 -8.95 6.43 5.10
CA ILE A 61 -7.88 5.43 5.09
C ILE A 61 -8.42 4.11 5.67
N ALA A 62 -8.60 3.11 4.80
CA ALA A 62 -9.02 1.77 5.18
C ALA A 62 -7.86 0.96 5.79
N LEU A 63 -6.65 1.11 5.25
CA LEU A 63 -5.42 0.46 5.73
C LEU A 63 -4.24 1.42 5.58
N GLU A 64 -3.36 1.48 6.58
CA GLU A 64 -2.05 2.13 6.48
C GLU A 64 -0.99 1.14 6.96
N VAL A 65 0.03 0.94 6.14
CA VAL A 65 1.21 0.12 6.46
C VAL A 65 2.46 0.92 6.18
N SER A 66 3.50 0.67 6.96
CA SER A 66 4.77 1.36 6.78
C SER A 66 5.95 0.51 7.20
N ALA A 67 7.07 0.65 6.51
CA ALA A 67 8.31 -0.06 6.81
C ALA A 67 9.51 0.85 6.60
N ALA A 68 10.62 0.53 7.27
CA ALA A 68 11.92 1.08 6.91
C ALA A 68 12.31 0.57 5.51
N VAL A 69 13.02 1.39 4.76
CA VAL A 69 13.47 1.06 3.41
C VAL A 69 14.97 0.89 3.43
N GLU A 70 15.43 -0.25 2.92
CA GLU A 70 16.84 -0.51 2.72
C GLU A 70 17.34 0.22 1.47
N HIS A 71 18.52 0.80 1.62
CA HIS A 71 19.24 1.46 0.55
C HIS A 71 20.21 0.45 -0.06
N CYS A 72 20.22 0.36 -1.38
CA CYS A 72 21.17 -0.46 -2.10
C CYS A 72 21.87 0.38 -3.17
N PHE A 73 23.05 -0.05 -3.58
CA PHE A 73 23.81 0.53 -4.68
C PHE A 73 24.48 -0.57 -5.52
N GLY A 74 24.62 -0.33 -6.82
CA GLY A 74 25.29 -1.22 -7.76
C GLY A 74 24.45 -2.42 -8.20
N ALA A 75 25.08 -3.36 -8.93
CA ALA A 75 24.39 -4.49 -9.56
C ALA A 75 23.65 -5.41 -8.56
N ALA A 76 24.12 -5.49 -7.31
CA ALA A 76 23.45 -6.26 -6.25
C ALA A 76 22.04 -5.75 -5.89
N CYS A 77 21.68 -4.52 -6.29
CA CYS A 77 20.31 -4.02 -6.18
C CYS A 77 19.31 -4.78 -7.06
N GLU A 78 19.77 -5.32 -8.19
CA GLU A 78 18.89 -6.00 -9.16
C GLU A 78 18.37 -7.32 -8.59
N ASP A 79 19.22 -8.00 -7.81
CA ASP A 79 18.94 -9.26 -7.12
C ASP A 79 17.98 -9.11 -5.93
N GLY A 80 17.76 -7.88 -5.46
CA GLY A 80 16.77 -7.52 -4.44
C GLY A 80 17.20 -7.86 -3.02
N ILE A 81 17.44 -6.84 -2.19
CA ILE A 81 17.50 -7.01 -0.73
C ILE A 81 16.06 -7.00 -0.20
N PHE A 82 15.73 -7.92 0.71
CA PHE A 82 14.35 -8.31 0.98
C PHE A 82 13.82 -7.77 2.31
N LEU A 83 13.00 -6.73 2.23
CA LEU A 83 12.07 -6.36 3.29
C LEU A 83 10.65 -6.29 2.70
N GLY A 84 9.79 -7.21 3.13
CA GLY A 84 8.38 -7.23 2.75
C GLY A 84 7.58 -6.20 3.53
N LEU A 85 6.69 -5.48 2.85
CA LEU A 85 5.68 -4.63 3.47
C LEU A 85 4.34 -5.36 3.43
N GLN A 86 3.82 -5.73 4.59
CA GLN A 86 2.51 -6.39 4.68
C GLN A 86 1.62 -5.76 5.74
N GLY A 87 0.32 -5.81 5.50
CA GLY A 87 -0.67 -5.56 6.54
C GLY A 87 -2.08 -5.89 6.09
N GLN A 88 -2.93 -6.04 7.10
CA GLN A 88 -4.31 -6.47 6.94
C GLN A 88 -5.18 -5.72 7.93
N ARG A 89 -6.39 -5.34 7.50
CA ARG A 89 -7.39 -4.75 8.39
C ARG A 89 -8.79 -5.08 7.92
N ILE A 90 -9.68 -5.35 8.88
CA ILE A 90 -11.11 -5.39 8.64
C ILE A 90 -11.63 -3.96 8.71
N ALA A 91 -12.26 -3.49 7.64
CA ALA A 91 -12.81 -2.14 7.54
C ALA A 91 -14.29 -2.20 7.09
N PRO A 92 -15.14 -1.29 7.59
CA PRO A 92 -16.51 -1.19 7.08
C PRO A 92 -16.48 -0.77 5.61
N TYR A 93 -17.42 -1.27 4.81
CA TYR A 93 -17.63 -0.82 3.43
C TYR A 93 -19.13 -0.71 3.11
N SER A 94 -19.43 -0.04 2.02
CA SER A 94 -20.75 -0.02 1.41
C SER A 94 -20.64 -0.34 -0.08
N PRO A 95 -21.68 -0.94 -0.68
CA PRO A 95 -21.72 -1.11 -2.11
C PRO A 95 -21.48 0.20 -2.86
N GLY A 96 -20.68 0.15 -3.92
CA GLY A 96 -20.23 1.32 -4.68
C GLY A 96 -19.01 2.03 -4.10
N ASP A 97 -18.49 1.62 -2.93
CA ASP A 97 -17.19 2.09 -2.46
C ASP A 97 -16.09 1.66 -3.45
N ILE A 98 -15.16 2.58 -3.72
CA ILE A 98 -14.01 2.36 -4.58
C ILE A 98 -12.75 2.40 -3.75
N PHE A 99 -11.80 1.50 -4.03
CA PHE A 99 -10.52 1.47 -3.33
C PHE A 99 -9.38 1.86 -4.25
N SER A 100 -8.48 2.70 -3.73
CA SER A 100 -7.20 3.03 -4.36
C SER A 100 -6.06 2.83 -3.37
N THR A 101 -4.85 2.66 -3.89
CA THR A 101 -3.64 2.58 -3.07
C THR A 101 -2.69 3.70 -3.45
N GLN A 102 -2.09 4.33 -2.45
CA GLN A 102 -1.00 5.27 -2.64
C GLN A 102 0.17 4.88 -1.74
N CYS A 103 1.36 4.74 -2.32
CA CYS A 103 2.61 4.60 -1.60
C CYS A 103 3.43 5.88 -1.71
N SER A 104 4.01 6.32 -0.60
CA SER A 104 4.94 7.44 -0.55
C SER A 104 6.21 7.06 0.20
N LEU A 105 7.34 7.57 -0.28
CA LEU A 105 8.64 7.39 0.33
C LEU A 105 9.08 8.71 0.94
N ALA A 106 9.40 8.70 2.24
CA ALA A 106 10.15 9.78 2.87
C ALA A 106 11.64 9.47 2.72
N SER A 107 12.27 10.08 1.71
CA SER A 107 13.72 10.00 1.46
C SER A 107 14.30 11.41 1.32
N ASN A 108 15.53 11.59 1.80
CA ASN A 108 16.30 12.83 1.67
C ASN A 108 17.30 12.80 0.50
N VAL A 109 17.31 11.71 -0.28
CA VAL A 109 18.23 11.49 -1.40
C VAL A 109 17.44 11.03 -2.62
N ALA A 110 17.94 11.41 -3.80
CA ALA A 110 17.35 11.00 -5.06
C ALA A 110 17.69 9.54 -5.37
N GLY A 111 16.73 8.84 -5.97
CA GLY A 111 16.84 7.43 -6.31
C GLY A 111 15.53 6.92 -6.90
N GLU A 112 15.53 5.65 -7.27
CA GLU A 112 14.36 4.98 -7.80
C GLU A 112 13.78 4.03 -6.74
N LEU A 113 12.50 4.17 -6.44
CA LEU A 113 11.79 3.23 -5.59
C LEU A 113 11.23 2.10 -6.45
N VAL A 114 11.70 0.89 -6.20
CA VAL A 114 11.25 -0.32 -6.89
C VAL A 114 10.39 -1.13 -5.94
N LEU A 115 9.15 -1.42 -6.35
CA LEU A 115 8.20 -2.28 -5.64
C LEU A 115 7.98 -3.54 -6.48
N LYS A 116 8.31 -4.73 -5.96
CA LYS A 116 8.07 -6.01 -6.63
C LYS A 116 6.96 -6.79 -5.92
N ASP A 117 6.18 -7.52 -6.73
CA ASP A 117 5.12 -8.43 -6.29
C ASP A 117 4.10 -7.77 -5.35
N ALA A 118 3.62 -6.58 -5.73
CA ALA A 118 2.56 -5.90 -4.99
C ALA A 118 1.21 -6.61 -5.22
N GLN A 119 0.71 -7.26 -4.17
CA GLN A 119 -0.57 -7.95 -4.14
C GLN A 119 -1.56 -7.20 -3.25
N TYR A 120 -2.77 -7.08 -3.78
CA TYR A 120 -3.89 -6.42 -3.13
C TYR A 120 -5.04 -7.40 -3.11
N SER A 121 -5.57 -7.69 -1.91
CA SER A 121 -6.72 -8.58 -1.79
C SER A 121 -7.79 -7.96 -0.90
N PHE A 122 -9.03 -8.23 -1.31
CA PHE A 122 -10.24 -7.80 -0.64
C PHE A 122 -11.11 -9.04 -0.49
N ALA A 123 -11.47 -9.39 0.74
CA ALA A 123 -12.35 -10.52 1.03
C ALA A 123 -13.49 -10.04 1.92
N GLU A 124 -14.72 -10.34 1.51
CA GLU A 124 -15.89 -10.13 2.37
C GLU A 124 -15.81 -11.07 3.58
N GLN A 125 -16.21 -10.58 4.75
CA GLN A 125 -16.26 -11.35 5.99
C GLN A 125 -17.68 -11.72 6.37
#